data_AF-Q2SGE9-F1
#
_entry.id   AF-Q2SGE9-F1
#
_cell.length_a   1.000
_cell.length_b   1.000
_cell.length_c   1.000
_cell.angle_alpha   90.00
_cell.angle_beta   90.00
_cell.angle_gamma   90.00
#
_symmetry.space_group_name_H-M   'P 1'
#
loop_
_entity.id
_entity.type
_entity.pdbx_description
1 polymer ?
#
loop_
_entity_poly.entity_id
_entity_poly.type
_entity_poly.pdbx_seq_one_letter_code
_entity_poly.pdbx_strand_id
1 'polypeptide(L)'
;MTDKNPIERELEKLDAQWETFVESERPILRWCIDPDAGQLVAAFLKMREQFDETSGEFFVALHSEFLSLESFGYDLAEELNREIAAGVAASAEDEDGDEEVFSWRAPDPNKALSGHDALYKSCHQILDAFSDYFSTLVIAIQPHAVSDIKKLQRWLQLACEIHRDYKLWGGNLKWIIIDNAQRPAFAKLAQDYSAQIFSQTPPLNLREAMNKIMEEADDGSPGAEFRQCFVDMNYAVQNNDLPALQRRSERALVIAAEQAWFDMQCSTLLLRASGYLNAKLPEKALMDYQQAQQCALKGVEAERPGCDKLLFQAHMSEASAYLSEKRYEEAAKRFRRSADIAETQEDAMMCVESWRLQSYCLERLKLKGYAWESALRGLKAAEAIEPEQRRYTTLSYLGETLLRVAPTKEDKDYVHATMSELLGEAWREAPAAKAETV
;
A
#
# COMPACT_ATOMS: atom_id res chain seq x y z
N MET A 1 10.96 25.41 -25.41
CA MET A 1 10.63 25.15 -23.99
C MET A 1 9.37 24.32 -24.02
N THR A 2 9.49 23.02 -23.83
CA THR A 2 8.35 22.12 -23.63
C THR A 2 7.68 22.56 -22.33
N ASP A 3 6.37 22.78 -22.35
CA ASP A 3 5.66 23.18 -21.14
C ASP A 3 5.76 22.03 -20.13
N LYS A 4 6.25 22.31 -18.92
CA LYS A 4 6.48 21.28 -17.91
C LYS A 4 5.15 20.68 -17.47
N ASN A 5 5.07 19.36 -17.38
CA ASN A 5 3.86 18.66 -16.96
C ASN A 5 3.47 19.11 -15.53
N PRO A 6 2.17 19.16 -15.20
CA PRO A 6 1.71 19.50 -13.85
C PRO A 6 2.41 18.78 -12.69
N ILE A 7 2.83 17.52 -12.85
CA ILE A 7 3.58 16.77 -11.83
C ILE A 7 5.01 17.30 -11.69
N GLU A 8 5.69 17.61 -12.80
CA GLU A 8 7.04 18.20 -12.75
C GLU A 8 7.04 19.53 -11.98
N ARG A 9 5.99 20.34 -12.13
CA ARG A 9 5.80 21.58 -11.38
C ARG A 9 5.63 21.35 -9.87
N GLU A 10 5.04 20.23 -9.45
CA GLU A 10 4.97 19.87 -8.02
C GLU A 10 6.33 19.38 -7.50
N LEU A 11 7.09 18.64 -8.32
CA LEU A 11 8.45 18.21 -7.96
C LEU A 11 9.41 19.40 -7.83
N GLU A 12 9.27 20.43 -8.66
CA GLU A 12 10.03 21.69 -8.54
C GLU A 12 9.82 22.39 -7.19
N LYS A 13 8.64 22.25 -6.58
CA LYS A 13 8.39 22.82 -5.24
C LYS A 13 9.18 22.07 -4.17
N LEU A 14 9.33 20.75 -4.31
CA LEU A 14 10.18 19.94 -3.42
C LEU A 14 11.65 20.29 -3.61
N ASP A 15 12.08 20.42 -4.85
CA ASP A 15 13.45 20.84 -5.22
C ASP A 15 13.79 22.21 -4.62
N ALA A 16 12.93 23.21 -4.80
CA ALA A 16 13.12 24.54 -4.20
C ALA A 16 13.20 24.50 -2.66
N GLN A 17 12.48 23.60 -2.01
CA GLN A 17 12.59 23.41 -0.56
C GLN A 17 13.87 22.71 -0.15
N TRP A 18 14.33 21.73 -0.93
CA TRP A 18 15.63 21.10 -0.75
C TRP A 18 16.75 22.14 -0.82
N GLU A 19 16.77 23.01 -1.83
CA GLU A 19 17.76 24.08 -1.95
C GLU A 19 17.75 25.01 -0.73
N THR A 20 16.56 25.42 -0.28
CA THR A 20 16.41 26.23 0.95
C THR A 20 16.98 25.53 2.18
N PHE A 21 16.85 24.20 2.25
CA PHE A 21 17.42 23.41 3.34
C PHE A 21 18.94 23.31 3.26
N VAL A 22 19.51 23.10 2.07
CA VAL A 22 20.96 23.08 1.86
C VAL A 22 21.59 24.40 2.31
N GLU A 23 20.98 25.53 1.93
CA GLU A 23 21.39 26.88 2.37
C GLU A 23 21.33 27.08 3.90
N SER A 24 20.48 26.33 4.60
CA SER A 24 20.36 26.43 6.07
C SER A 24 21.54 25.80 6.82
N GLU A 25 22.37 25.02 6.13
CA GLU A 25 23.48 24.21 6.64
C GLU A 25 23.09 23.17 7.70
N ARG A 26 21.79 23.01 8.01
CA ARG A 26 21.32 22.06 9.02
C ARG A 26 21.48 20.62 8.54
N PRO A 27 21.70 19.64 9.45
CA PRO A 27 21.87 18.24 9.10
C PRO A 27 20.57 17.50 8.76
N ILE A 28 19.42 17.94 9.26
CA ILE A 28 18.16 17.20 9.12
C ILE A 28 17.07 18.07 8.50
N LEU A 29 16.50 17.63 7.39
CA LEU A 29 15.28 18.15 6.80
C LEU A 29 14.07 17.34 7.31
N ARG A 30 13.10 18.02 7.90
CA ARG A 30 11.80 17.48 8.26
C ARG A 30 10.75 18.05 7.31
N TRP A 31 10.30 17.25 6.37
CA TRP A 31 9.14 17.59 5.54
C TRP A 31 7.85 17.17 6.20
N CYS A 32 6.97 18.14 6.45
CA CYS A 32 5.61 17.91 6.90
C CYS A 32 4.71 17.78 5.67
N ILE A 33 4.29 16.57 5.35
CA ILE A 33 3.60 16.22 4.11
C ILE A 33 2.15 15.85 4.42
N ASP A 34 1.21 16.37 3.64
CA ASP A 34 -0.16 15.88 3.68
C ASP A 34 -0.22 14.43 3.13
N PRO A 35 -1.01 13.52 3.75
CA PRO A 35 -1.00 12.10 3.38
C PRO A 35 -1.27 11.82 1.89
N ASP A 36 -2.06 12.67 1.23
CA ASP A 36 -2.39 12.58 -0.19
C ASP A 36 -1.23 12.98 -1.11
N ALA A 37 -0.25 13.73 -0.62
CA ALA A 37 0.93 14.17 -1.36
C ALA A 37 2.16 13.26 -1.16
N GLY A 38 2.06 12.19 -0.37
CA GLY A 38 3.19 11.30 -0.08
C GLY A 38 3.84 10.66 -1.32
N GLN A 39 3.04 10.37 -2.34
CA GLN A 39 3.55 9.81 -3.61
C GLN A 39 4.47 10.77 -4.37
N LEU A 40 4.23 12.10 -4.26
CA LEU A 40 5.11 13.09 -4.88
C LEU A 40 6.49 13.11 -4.24
N VAL A 41 6.57 12.92 -2.93
CA VAL A 41 7.85 12.82 -2.22
C VAL A 41 8.60 11.55 -2.61
N ALA A 42 7.91 10.42 -2.70
CA ALA A 42 8.50 9.18 -3.18
C ALA A 42 9.03 9.32 -4.62
N ALA A 43 8.27 9.97 -5.50
CA ALA A 43 8.70 10.26 -6.87
C ALA A 43 9.92 11.21 -6.91
N PHE A 44 9.92 12.26 -6.09
CA PHE A 44 11.05 13.17 -5.95
C PHE A 44 12.32 12.44 -5.51
N LEU A 45 12.24 11.65 -4.44
CA LEU A 45 13.39 10.89 -3.93
C LEU A 45 13.89 9.89 -4.97
N LYS A 46 12.98 9.16 -5.63
CA LYS A 46 13.34 8.22 -6.71
C LYS A 46 14.05 8.92 -7.87
N MET A 47 13.63 10.13 -8.20
CA MET A 47 14.28 10.95 -9.22
C MET A 47 15.68 11.39 -8.76
N ARG A 48 15.86 11.79 -7.50
CA ARG A 48 17.18 12.18 -6.94
C ARG A 48 18.14 11.00 -6.73
N GLU A 49 17.61 9.79 -6.55
CA GLU A 49 18.41 8.56 -6.55
C GLU A 49 19.02 8.24 -7.91
N GLN A 50 18.47 8.78 -9.01
CA GLN A 50 19.15 8.75 -10.29
C GLN A 50 20.34 9.72 -10.21
N PHE A 51 21.52 9.17 -9.99
CA PHE A 51 22.72 9.95 -9.77
C PHE A 51 22.99 10.90 -10.93
N ASP A 52 23.16 12.18 -10.60
CA ASP A 52 23.57 13.24 -11.50
C ASP A 52 24.87 13.84 -10.97
N GLU A 53 25.99 13.53 -11.64
CA GLU A 53 27.33 14.02 -11.30
C GLU A 53 27.39 15.55 -11.17
N THR A 54 26.51 16.27 -11.86
CA THR A 54 26.50 17.74 -11.83
C THR A 54 25.93 18.32 -10.54
N SER A 55 25.12 17.54 -9.80
CA SER A 55 24.53 17.96 -8.53
C SER A 55 25.53 17.92 -7.37
N GLY A 56 26.52 17.01 -7.42
CA GLY A 56 27.43 16.75 -6.32
C GLY A 56 26.76 16.13 -5.07
N GLU A 57 25.54 15.64 -5.21
CA GLU A 57 24.72 15.03 -4.16
C GLU A 57 24.38 13.58 -4.51
N PHE A 58 24.40 12.70 -3.52
CA PHE A 58 24.03 11.29 -3.68
C PHE A 58 22.92 10.93 -2.71
N PHE A 59 21.73 10.63 -3.25
CA PHE A 59 20.53 10.31 -2.46
C PHE A 59 20.38 8.80 -2.32
N VAL A 60 20.01 8.37 -1.11
CA VAL A 60 19.59 6.99 -0.83
C VAL A 60 18.35 7.04 0.07
N ALA A 61 17.25 6.43 -0.36
CA ALA A 61 16.09 6.20 0.50
C ALA A 61 16.21 4.86 1.21
N LEU A 62 15.97 4.86 2.53
CA LEU A 62 16.02 3.68 3.40
C LEU A 62 14.65 3.43 4.02
N HIS A 63 14.19 2.18 3.95
CA HIS A 63 12.80 1.78 4.18
C HIS A 63 12.63 0.77 5.31
N SER A 64 13.71 0.31 5.96
CA SER A 64 13.68 -0.66 7.06
C SER A 64 12.58 -0.41 8.09
N GLU A 65 11.94 -1.46 8.58
CA GLU A 65 10.90 -1.36 9.63
C GLU A 65 11.47 -0.80 10.94
N PHE A 66 10.69 0.07 11.60
CA PHE A 66 10.99 0.46 12.97
C PHE A 66 10.38 -0.54 13.96
N LEU A 67 11.17 -1.56 14.35
CA LEU A 67 10.78 -2.57 15.34
C LEU A 67 11.18 -2.20 16.78
N SER A 68 12.36 -1.64 16.97
CA SER A 68 12.89 -1.27 18.29
C SER A 68 13.85 -0.09 18.22
N LEU A 69 14.12 0.53 19.37
CA LEU A 69 15.08 1.63 19.47
C LEU A 69 16.51 1.12 19.21
N GLU A 70 16.80 -0.10 19.64
CA GLU A 70 18.12 -0.71 19.67
C GLU A 70 18.54 -1.27 18.30
N SER A 71 17.61 -1.90 17.56
CA SER A 71 17.90 -2.54 16.27
C SER A 71 17.92 -1.57 15.10
N PHE A 72 17.07 -0.53 15.13
CA PHE A 72 16.73 0.22 13.93
C PHE A 72 17.93 0.87 13.22
N GLY A 73 18.92 1.37 13.96
CA GLY A 73 20.12 1.92 13.34
C GLY A 73 21.01 0.86 12.66
N TYR A 74 21.03 -0.37 13.17
CA TYR A 74 21.69 -1.49 12.50
C TYR A 74 20.94 -1.91 11.24
N ASP A 75 19.61 -1.99 11.33
CA ASP A 75 18.76 -2.35 10.20
C ASP A 75 18.96 -1.37 9.02
N LEU A 76 18.97 -0.05 9.31
CA LEU A 76 19.29 0.99 8.33
C LEU A 76 20.72 0.89 7.77
N ALA A 77 21.71 0.58 8.61
CA ALA A 77 23.08 0.43 8.17
C ALA A 77 23.24 -0.77 7.22
N GLU A 78 22.60 -1.90 7.54
CA GLU A 78 22.60 -3.09 6.69
C GLU A 78 21.94 -2.81 5.33
N GLU A 79 20.76 -2.16 5.35
CA GLU A 79 20.08 -1.72 4.15
C GLU A 79 20.96 -0.80 3.29
N LEU A 80 21.52 0.27 3.88
CA LEU A 80 22.38 1.21 3.17
C LEU A 80 23.58 0.50 2.51
N ASN A 81 24.28 -0.36 3.26
CA ASN A 81 25.43 -1.07 2.73
C ASN A 81 25.07 -2.04 1.60
N ARG A 82 23.87 -2.65 1.67
CA ARG A 82 23.35 -3.52 0.60
C ARG A 82 23.03 -2.73 -0.66
N GLU A 83 22.39 -1.56 -0.54
CA GLU A 83 22.08 -0.71 -1.70
C GLU A 83 23.36 -0.22 -2.40
N ILE A 84 24.39 0.19 -1.63
CA ILE A 84 25.69 0.58 -2.20
C ILE A 84 26.37 -0.62 -2.89
N ALA A 85 26.35 -1.80 -2.27
CA ALA A 85 26.92 -3.00 -2.88
C ALA A 85 26.23 -3.36 -4.20
N ALA A 86 24.90 -3.22 -4.25
CA ALA A 86 24.11 -3.48 -5.45
C ALA A 86 24.42 -2.46 -6.56
N GLY A 87 24.54 -1.17 -6.22
CA GLY A 87 24.93 -0.13 -7.17
C GLY A 87 26.33 -0.36 -7.77
N VAL A 88 27.31 -0.67 -6.91
CA VAL A 88 28.68 -0.99 -7.36
C VAL A 88 28.71 -2.22 -8.26
N ALA A 89 27.95 -3.26 -7.92
CA ALA A 89 27.87 -4.47 -8.75
C ALA A 89 27.23 -4.18 -10.12
N ALA A 90 26.18 -3.37 -10.17
CA ALA A 90 25.53 -2.98 -11.42
C ALA A 90 26.48 -2.17 -12.32
N SER A 91 27.24 -1.22 -11.76
CA SER A 91 28.23 -0.45 -12.53
C SER A 91 29.35 -1.32 -13.10
N ALA A 92 29.79 -2.35 -12.35
CA ALA A 92 30.83 -3.27 -12.82
C ALA A 92 30.39 -4.18 -13.98
N GLU A 93 29.07 -4.39 -14.16
CA GLU A 93 28.52 -5.16 -15.30
C GLU A 93 28.46 -4.33 -16.59
N ASP A 94 28.46 -2.99 -16.49
CA ASP A 94 28.39 -2.05 -17.60
C ASP A 94 29.78 -1.61 -18.14
N GLU A 95 30.87 -1.93 -17.43
CA GLU A 95 32.25 -1.61 -17.81
C GLU A 95 32.90 -2.71 -18.69
N ASP A 96 33.15 -2.40 -19.97
CA ASP A 96 33.89 -3.27 -20.90
C ASP A 96 35.41 -3.25 -20.62
N GLY A 97 35.87 -4.12 -19.72
CA GLY A 97 37.24 -4.65 -19.69
C GLY A 97 38.38 -3.77 -19.12
N ASP A 98 39.31 -4.45 -18.45
CA ASP A 98 40.64 -4.03 -17.94
C ASP A 98 40.73 -2.90 -16.89
N GLU A 99 39.63 -2.26 -16.47
CA GLU A 99 39.64 -1.37 -15.30
C GLU A 99 39.54 -2.14 -13.96
N GLU A 100 40.23 -1.64 -12.94
CA GLU A 100 40.32 -2.28 -11.62
C GLU A 100 38.97 -2.11 -10.90
N VAL A 101 38.10 -3.13 -10.98
CA VAL A 101 36.75 -3.10 -10.42
C VAL A 101 36.77 -2.69 -8.95
N PHE A 102 36.14 -1.56 -8.64
CA PHE A 102 35.99 -1.09 -7.26
C PHE A 102 35.22 -2.12 -6.42
N SER A 103 35.80 -2.54 -5.31
CA SER A 103 35.18 -3.51 -4.39
C SER A 103 34.71 -2.80 -3.12
N TRP A 104 33.38 -2.62 -3.01
CA TRP A 104 32.77 -2.10 -1.79
C TRP A 104 33.04 -3.00 -0.59
N ARG A 105 33.46 -2.41 0.53
CA ARG A 105 33.71 -3.13 1.79
C ARG A 105 32.89 -2.51 2.90
N ALA A 106 31.68 -3.01 3.13
CA ALA A 106 30.84 -2.53 4.22
C ALA A 106 31.56 -2.56 5.60
N PRO A 107 31.31 -1.59 6.49
CA PRO A 107 31.81 -1.65 7.86
C PRO A 107 31.24 -2.86 8.61
N ASP A 108 32.05 -3.48 9.48
CA ASP A 108 31.60 -4.59 10.32
C ASP A 108 30.66 -4.08 11.43
N PRO A 109 29.36 -4.45 11.42
CA PRO A 109 28.39 -3.96 12.39
C PRO A 109 28.71 -4.41 13.82
N ASN A 110 29.43 -5.52 14.01
CA ASN A 110 29.82 -6.00 15.34
C ASN A 110 30.85 -5.09 16.03
N LYS A 111 31.49 -4.21 15.28
CA LYS A 111 32.43 -3.21 15.81
C LYS A 111 31.74 -1.88 16.12
N ALA A 112 30.43 -1.78 15.93
CA ALA A 112 29.67 -0.59 16.27
C ALA A 112 29.24 -0.59 17.74
N LEU A 113 29.29 0.58 18.37
CA LEU A 113 28.88 0.80 19.77
C LEU A 113 27.36 0.82 19.94
N SER A 114 26.63 1.17 18.87
CA SER A 114 25.18 1.24 18.82
C SER A 114 24.71 1.19 17.37
N GLY A 115 23.39 1.10 17.15
CA GLY A 115 22.81 1.20 15.81
C GLY A 115 23.11 2.54 15.13
N HIS A 116 23.09 3.66 15.87
CA HIS A 116 23.50 4.95 15.31
C HIS A 116 24.97 4.95 14.87
N ASP A 117 25.87 4.39 15.67
CA ASP A 117 27.29 4.27 15.32
C ASP A 117 27.50 3.40 14.07
N ALA A 118 26.73 2.31 13.93
CA ALA A 118 26.76 1.46 12.72
C ALA A 118 26.35 2.24 11.47
N LEU A 119 25.26 3.01 11.55
CA LEU A 119 24.79 3.85 10.45
C LEU A 119 25.80 4.94 10.10
N TYR A 120 26.31 5.69 11.09
CA TYR A 120 27.30 6.75 10.85
C TYR A 120 28.61 6.21 10.25
N LYS A 121 29.10 5.05 10.71
CA LYS A 121 30.29 4.41 10.10
C LYS A 121 30.06 4.07 8.64
N SER A 122 28.87 3.58 8.30
CA SER A 122 28.50 3.28 6.91
C SER A 122 28.47 4.55 6.08
N CYS A 123 27.79 5.61 6.55
CA CYS A 123 27.75 6.90 5.87
C CYS A 123 29.14 7.52 5.64
N HIS A 124 30.01 7.52 6.65
CA HIS A 124 31.37 8.06 6.50
C HIS A 124 32.20 7.24 5.54
N GLN A 125 32.11 5.92 5.59
CA GLN A 125 32.86 5.08 4.66
C GLN A 125 32.41 5.29 3.21
N ILE A 126 31.11 5.55 2.98
CA ILE A 126 30.59 5.91 1.66
C ILE A 126 31.16 7.26 1.22
N LEU A 127 31.08 8.28 2.08
CA LEU A 127 31.63 9.61 1.78
C LEU A 127 33.14 9.58 1.48
N ASP A 128 33.90 8.76 2.21
CA ASP A 128 35.35 8.60 1.99
C ASP A 128 35.66 7.80 0.71
N ALA A 129 34.88 6.76 0.42
CA ALA A 129 35.12 5.89 -0.73
C ALA A 129 34.73 6.53 -2.08
N PHE A 130 33.72 7.39 -2.08
CA PHE A 130 33.15 7.99 -3.29
C PHE A 130 33.32 9.51 -3.34
N SER A 131 34.31 10.06 -2.62
CA SER A 131 34.56 11.50 -2.52
C SER A 131 34.83 12.19 -3.85
N ASP A 132 35.28 11.44 -4.86
CA ASP A 132 35.56 11.94 -6.20
C ASP A 132 34.29 12.12 -7.05
N TYR A 133 33.17 11.47 -6.67
CA TYR A 133 31.92 11.48 -7.42
C TYR A 133 30.88 12.43 -6.83
N PHE A 134 30.79 12.51 -5.50
CA PHE A 134 29.88 13.42 -4.83
C PHE A 134 30.47 14.00 -3.56
N SER A 135 29.99 15.18 -3.21
CA SER A 135 30.42 15.90 -2.02
C SER A 135 29.48 15.72 -0.84
N THR A 136 28.21 15.36 -1.09
CA THR A 136 27.17 15.27 -0.07
C THR A 136 26.39 13.96 -0.21
N LEU A 137 26.26 13.23 0.90
CA LEU A 137 25.41 12.06 1.05
C LEU A 137 24.09 12.46 1.70
N VAL A 138 22.97 12.13 1.05
CA VAL A 138 21.62 12.41 1.52
C VAL A 138 20.91 11.10 1.83
N ILE A 139 20.53 10.90 3.08
CA ILE A 139 19.78 9.70 3.52
C ILE A 139 18.34 10.08 3.82
N ALA A 140 17.40 9.60 3.01
CA ALA A 140 15.98 9.73 3.30
C ALA A 140 15.52 8.53 4.14
N ILE A 141 15.16 8.76 5.41
CA ILE A 141 14.74 7.70 6.34
C ILE A 141 13.21 7.62 6.33
N GLN A 142 12.67 6.57 5.71
CA GLN A 142 11.24 6.37 5.49
C GLN A 142 10.80 4.96 5.93
N PRO A 143 10.69 4.69 7.24
CA PRO A 143 10.30 3.36 7.73
C PRO A 143 8.94 2.98 7.17
N HIS A 144 8.84 1.82 6.51
CA HIS A 144 7.56 1.40 5.92
C HIS A 144 6.54 0.95 6.98
N ALA A 145 6.99 0.63 8.20
CA ALA A 145 6.16 0.36 9.36
C ALA A 145 6.82 0.92 10.63
N VAL A 146 5.99 1.43 11.55
CA VAL A 146 6.44 1.96 12.85
C VAL A 146 5.68 1.29 13.98
N SER A 147 6.37 0.47 14.77
CA SER A 147 5.78 -0.23 15.94
C SER A 147 5.41 0.71 17.08
N ASP A 148 6.24 1.73 17.36
CA ASP A 148 6.03 2.72 18.42
C ASP A 148 6.63 4.08 18.04
N ILE A 149 5.75 5.04 17.75
CA ILE A 149 6.15 6.39 17.32
C ILE A 149 6.95 7.15 18.39
N LYS A 150 6.74 6.89 19.69
CA LYS A 150 7.49 7.57 20.76
C LYS A 150 8.92 7.08 20.82
N LYS A 151 9.14 5.79 20.56
CA LYS A 151 10.49 5.23 20.45
C LYS A 151 11.21 5.74 19.21
N LEU A 152 10.52 5.90 18.08
CA LEU A 152 11.10 6.52 16.89
C LEU A 152 11.48 7.99 17.15
N GLN A 153 10.63 8.77 17.84
CA GLN A 153 10.99 10.12 18.30
C GLN A 153 12.26 10.09 19.16
N ARG A 154 12.37 9.14 20.11
CA ARG A 154 13.56 9.00 20.95
C ARG A 154 14.79 8.61 20.12
N TRP A 155 14.64 7.75 19.11
CA TRP A 155 15.72 7.36 18.21
C TRP A 155 16.30 8.56 17.46
N LEU A 156 15.43 9.42 16.90
CA LEU A 156 15.85 10.63 16.21
C LEU A 156 16.42 11.68 17.18
N GLN A 157 15.87 11.76 18.41
CA GLN A 157 16.43 12.58 19.47
C GLN A 157 17.87 12.17 19.80
N LEU A 158 18.13 10.86 19.92
CA LEU A 158 19.48 10.35 20.17
C LEU A 158 20.45 10.74 19.04
N ALA A 159 20.02 10.69 17.77
CA ALA A 159 20.83 11.15 16.65
C ALA A 159 21.21 12.65 16.81
N CYS A 160 20.27 13.48 17.25
CA CYS A 160 20.51 14.90 17.49
C CYS A 160 21.44 15.15 18.70
N GLU A 161 21.29 14.35 19.77
CA GLU A 161 22.17 14.37 20.95
C GLU A 161 23.61 13.99 20.55
N ILE A 162 23.76 12.92 19.77
CA ILE A 162 25.06 12.45 19.25
C ILE A 162 25.72 13.54 18.38
N HIS A 163 24.97 14.16 17.47
CA HIS A 163 25.51 15.24 16.64
C HIS A 163 26.01 16.41 17.47
N ARG A 164 25.21 16.88 18.44
CA ARG A 164 25.56 17.99 19.33
C ARG A 164 26.83 17.71 20.12
N ASP A 165 26.94 16.49 20.67
CA ASP A 165 27.95 16.17 21.67
C ASP A 165 29.28 15.71 21.05
N TYR A 166 29.25 15.07 19.87
CA TYR A 166 30.43 14.47 19.23
C TYR A 166 30.80 15.07 17.86
N LYS A 167 29.92 15.90 17.27
CA LYS A 167 30.12 16.50 15.92
C LYS A 167 30.47 15.47 14.83
N LEU A 168 29.95 14.25 14.96
CA LEU A 168 30.12 13.17 13.99
C LEU A 168 29.35 13.39 12.69
N TRP A 169 28.52 14.43 12.61
CA TRP A 169 27.76 14.73 11.41
C TRP A 169 28.50 15.85 10.65
N GLY A 170 29.23 15.47 9.61
CA GLY A 170 29.88 16.42 8.72
C GLY A 170 28.86 17.24 7.93
N GLY A 171 29.27 18.39 7.40
CA GLY A 171 28.41 19.22 6.54
C GLY A 171 27.94 18.52 5.27
N ASN A 172 28.64 17.46 4.88
CA ASN A 172 28.41 16.57 3.75
C ASN A 172 27.45 15.40 4.03
N LEU A 173 26.87 15.28 5.23
CA LEU A 173 25.83 14.29 5.50
C LEU A 173 24.52 15.01 5.79
N LYS A 174 23.46 14.66 5.08
CA LYS A 174 22.11 15.22 5.28
C LYS A 174 21.10 14.10 5.45
N TRP A 175 20.16 14.25 6.37
CA TRP A 175 19.02 13.34 6.49
C TRP A 175 17.72 14.02 6.10
N ILE A 176 16.83 13.28 5.45
CA ILE A 176 15.44 13.67 5.22
C ILE A 176 14.56 12.75 6.05
N ILE A 177 13.63 13.34 6.80
CA ILE A 177 12.56 12.64 7.51
C ILE A 177 11.21 13.18 7.06
N ILE A 178 10.24 12.29 6.91
CA ILE A 178 8.86 12.66 6.56
C ILE A 178 7.99 12.63 7.82
N ASP A 179 7.24 13.70 8.02
CA ASP A 179 6.26 13.85 9.09
C ASP A 179 4.87 14.12 8.48
N ASN A 180 3.82 13.80 9.23
CA ASN A 180 2.45 14.03 8.79
C ASN A 180 2.04 15.48 9.08
N ALA A 181 1.67 16.25 8.04
CA ALA A 181 1.28 17.66 8.20
C ALA A 181 0.04 17.85 9.11
N GLN A 182 -0.90 16.90 9.09
CA GLN A 182 -2.14 16.95 9.87
C GLN A 182 -1.96 16.48 11.31
N ARG A 183 -1.00 15.57 11.55
CA ARG A 183 -0.68 15.01 12.87
C ARG A 183 0.84 14.90 13.05
N PRO A 184 1.55 16.04 13.19
CA PRO A 184 3.00 16.06 13.18
C PRO A 184 3.58 15.40 14.43
N ALA A 185 4.18 14.23 14.25
CA ALA A 185 4.78 13.45 15.32
C ALA A 185 6.10 14.10 15.80
N PHE A 186 6.85 14.76 14.94
CA PHE A 186 8.19 15.27 15.27
C PHE A 186 8.21 16.78 15.56
N ALA A 187 7.05 17.45 15.64
CA ALA A 187 6.99 18.91 15.85
C ALA A 187 7.72 19.37 17.11
N LYS A 188 7.52 18.68 18.24
CA LYS A 188 8.17 19.04 19.50
C LYS A 188 9.69 18.84 19.43
N LEU A 189 10.12 17.73 18.84
CA LEU A 189 11.53 17.43 18.64
C LEU A 189 12.22 18.47 17.76
N ALA A 190 11.58 18.88 16.66
CA ALA A 190 12.07 19.92 15.77
C ALA A 190 12.21 21.29 16.46
N GLN A 191 11.32 21.60 17.41
CA GLN A 191 11.43 22.80 18.24
C GLN A 191 12.64 22.71 19.18
N ASP A 192 12.81 21.59 19.87
CA ASP A 192 13.85 21.38 20.88
C ASP A 192 15.26 21.30 20.25
N TYR A 193 15.35 20.82 19.00
CA TYR A 193 16.58 20.72 18.21
C TYR A 193 16.55 21.62 16.95
N SER A 194 16.03 22.84 17.08
CA SER A 194 15.85 23.77 15.95
C SER A 194 17.15 24.18 15.24
N ALA A 195 18.30 24.07 15.90
CA ALA A 195 19.61 24.26 15.27
C ALA A 195 20.01 23.11 14.33
N GLN A 196 19.38 21.94 14.46
CA GLN A 196 19.72 20.73 13.70
C GLN A 196 18.61 20.31 12.74
N ILE A 197 17.35 20.54 13.11
CA ILE A 197 16.18 20.16 12.33
C ILE A 197 15.62 21.40 11.62
N PHE A 198 15.63 21.37 10.29
CA PHE A 198 14.95 22.32 9.43
C PHE A 198 13.57 21.76 9.10
N SER A 199 12.50 22.43 9.53
CA SER A 199 11.13 21.98 9.22
C SER A 199 10.51 22.82 8.13
N GLN A 200 9.93 22.16 7.13
CA GLN A 200 9.15 22.81 6.07
C GLN A 200 7.87 22.02 5.79
N THR A 201 6.87 22.73 5.28
CA THR A 201 5.64 22.14 4.73
C THR A 201 5.61 22.50 3.24
N PRO A 202 5.96 21.56 2.35
CA PRO A 202 5.77 21.71 0.90
C PRO A 202 4.35 22.13 0.55
N PRO A 203 4.14 23.21 -0.23
CA PRO A 203 2.81 23.61 -0.71
C PRO A 203 2.39 22.74 -1.91
N LEU A 204 2.35 21.42 -1.67
CA LEU A 204 2.01 20.43 -2.68
C LEU A 204 0.51 20.37 -2.90
N ASN A 205 0.11 20.18 -4.14
CA ASN A 205 -1.28 19.99 -4.51
C ASN A 205 -1.40 18.91 -5.60
N LEU A 206 -1.25 17.65 -5.19
CA LEU A 206 -1.36 16.52 -6.11
C LEU A 206 -2.71 16.52 -6.84
N ARG A 207 -3.78 16.92 -6.15
CA ARG A 207 -5.12 17.01 -6.75
C ARG A 207 -5.18 18.00 -7.89
N GLU A 208 -4.65 19.21 -7.71
CA GLU A 208 -4.62 20.21 -8.77
C GLU A 208 -3.73 19.76 -9.94
N ALA A 209 -2.60 19.11 -9.66
CA ALA A 209 -1.74 18.56 -10.70
C ALA A 209 -2.47 17.47 -11.52
N MET A 210 -3.16 16.54 -10.85
CA MET A 210 -3.96 15.51 -11.50
C MET A 210 -5.13 16.10 -12.30
N ASN A 211 -5.80 17.13 -11.77
CA ASN A 211 -6.86 17.84 -12.50
C ASN A 211 -6.32 18.51 -13.77
N LYS A 212 -5.14 19.14 -13.72
CA LYS A 212 -4.53 19.74 -14.91
C LYS A 212 -4.15 18.70 -15.96
N ILE A 213 -3.62 17.54 -15.55
CA ILE A 213 -3.36 16.42 -16.47
C ILE A 213 -4.67 15.98 -17.14
N MET A 214 -5.75 15.89 -16.37
CA MET A 214 -7.06 15.52 -16.88
C MET A 214 -7.63 16.57 -17.84
N GLU A 215 -7.48 17.87 -17.53
CA GLU A 215 -7.89 18.98 -18.40
C GLU A 215 -7.08 19.00 -19.71
N GLU A 216 -5.77 18.76 -19.65
CA GLU A 216 -4.90 18.66 -20.83
C GLU A 216 -5.23 17.44 -21.70
N ALA A 217 -5.70 16.35 -21.08
CA ALA A 217 -6.15 15.12 -21.74
C ALA A 217 -7.65 15.12 -22.10
N ASP A 218 -8.37 16.22 -21.84
CA ASP A 218 -9.80 16.34 -22.14
C ASP A 218 -10.00 16.58 -23.64
N ASP A 219 -10.44 15.53 -24.34
CA ASP A 219 -10.77 15.57 -25.76
C ASP A 219 -12.24 15.96 -26.01
N GLY A 220 -12.98 16.37 -24.96
CA GLY A 220 -14.41 16.68 -25.01
C GLY A 220 -15.29 15.43 -25.17
N SER A 221 -14.72 14.22 -25.12
CA SER A 221 -15.50 12.99 -25.24
C SER A 221 -16.28 12.68 -23.95
N PRO A 222 -17.37 11.90 -24.05
CA PRO A 222 -18.02 11.34 -22.86
C PRO A 222 -17.05 10.54 -21.97
N GLY A 223 -15.99 9.97 -22.56
CA GLY A 223 -14.97 9.23 -21.83
C GLY A 223 -14.10 10.14 -20.95
N ALA A 224 -13.71 11.31 -21.46
CA ALA A 224 -12.98 12.30 -20.67
C ALA A 224 -13.80 12.81 -19.49
N GLU A 225 -15.06 13.17 -19.74
CA GLU A 225 -15.96 13.63 -18.68
C GLU A 225 -16.23 12.54 -17.62
N PHE A 226 -16.41 11.27 -18.05
CA PHE A 226 -16.55 10.14 -17.13
C PHE A 226 -15.31 9.97 -16.24
N ARG A 227 -14.10 9.98 -16.82
CA ARG A 227 -12.85 9.87 -16.06
C ARG A 227 -12.73 10.97 -15.02
N GLN A 228 -13.06 12.21 -15.37
CA GLN A 228 -13.05 13.33 -14.41
C GLN A 228 -14.06 13.10 -13.27
N CYS A 229 -15.27 12.66 -13.59
CA CYS A 229 -16.27 12.34 -12.56
C CYS A 229 -15.78 11.21 -11.64
N PHE A 230 -15.17 10.16 -12.19
CA PHE A 230 -14.68 9.02 -11.42
C PHE A 230 -13.50 9.38 -10.50
N VAL A 231 -12.58 10.24 -10.96
CA VAL A 231 -11.51 10.80 -10.12
C VAL A 231 -12.11 11.64 -8.98
N ASP A 232 -13.04 12.54 -9.29
CA ASP A 232 -13.70 13.36 -8.27
C ASP A 232 -14.49 12.52 -7.26
N MET A 233 -15.07 11.38 -7.67
CA MET A 233 -15.71 10.43 -6.75
C MET A 233 -14.72 9.83 -5.76
N ASN A 234 -13.53 9.41 -6.21
CA ASN A 234 -12.50 8.88 -5.33
C ASN A 234 -12.09 9.92 -4.26
N TYR A 235 -11.89 11.17 -4.67
CA TYR A 235 -11.64 12.25 -3.73
C TYR A 235 -12.79 12.48 -2.76
N ALA A 236 -14.04 12.42 -3.24
CA ALA A 236 -15.21 12.58 -2.38
C ALA A 236 -15.32 11.45 -1.34
N VAL A 237 -15.00 10.20 -1.71
CA VAL A 237 -14.94 9.06 -0.78
C VAL A 237 -13.84 9.26 0.27
N GLN A 238 -12.63 9.63 -0.14
CA GLN A 238 -11.50 9.86 0.78
C GLN A 238 -11.79 10.97 1.79
N ASN A 239 -12.48 12.03 1.37
CA ASN A 239 -12.82 13.17 2.22
C ASN A 239 -14.18 13.02 2.93
N ASN A 240 -14.87 11.89 2.75
CA ASN A 240 -16.22 11.65 3.26
C ASN A 240 -17.23 12.75 2.86
N ASP A 241 -17.08 13.32 1.66
CA ASP A 241 -17.96 14.35 1.08
C ASP A 241 -19.10 13.70 0.30
N LEU A 242 -20.16 13.30 1.03
CA LEU A 242 -21.33 12.67 0.42
C LEU A 242 -22.04 13.53 -0.65
N PRO A 243 -22.26 14.85 -0.47
CA PRO A 243 -22.84 15.68 -1.51
C PRO A 243 -22.03 15.68 -2.82
N ALA A 244 -20.70 15.76 -2.75
CA ALA A 244 -19.86 15.69 -3.93
C ALA A 244 -19.93 14.29 -4.58
N LEU A 245 -19.85 13.23 -3.78
CA LEU A 245 -19.95 11.85 -4.24
C LEU A 245 -21.26 11.62 -5.01
N GLN A 246 -22.38 12.09 -4.46
CA GLN A 246 -23.70 11.95 -5.09
C GLN A 246 -23.74 12.66 -6.45
N ARG A 247 -23.42 13.97 -6.50
CA ARG A 247 -23.45 14.74 -7.75
C ARG A 247 -22.57 14.13 -8.84
N ARG A 248 -21.35 13.71 -8.49
CA ARG A 248 -20.39 13.16 -9.46
C ARG A 248 -20.79 11.77 -9.93
N SER A 249 -21.26 10.92 -9.02
CA SER A 249 -21.76 9.60 -9.39
C SER A 249 -22.99 9.65 -10.28
N GLU A 250 -23.94 10.55 -10.04
CA GLU A 250 -25.13 10.70 -10.88
C GLU A 250 -24.73 11.09 -12.31
N ARG A 251 -23.79 12.03 -12.45
CA ARG A 251 -23.28 12.42 -13.77
C ARG A 251 -22.54 11.27 -14.45
N ALA A 252 -21.65 10.59 -13.75
CA ALA A 252 -20.92 9.42 -14.27
C ALA A 252 -21.88 8.30 -14.73
N LEU A 253 -22.94 8.02 -13.97
CA LEU A 253 -23.95 7.02 -14.32
C LEU A 253 -24.76 7.41 -15.55
N VAL A 254 -25.14 8.68 -15.70
CA VAL A 254 -25.83 9.17 -16.91
C VAL A 254 -24.96 8.96 -18.14
N ILE A 255 -23.69 9.39 -18.09
CA ILE A 255 -22.74 9.23 -19.21
C ILE A 255 -22.58 7.75 -19.56
N ALA A 256 -22.29 6.91 -18.57
CA ALA A 256 -22.05 5.48 -18.79
C ALA A 256 -23.32 4.74 -19.25
N ALA A 257 -24.51 5.21 -18.87
CA ALA A 257 -25.78 4.68 -19.37
C ALA A 257 -26.02 5.05 -20.84
N GLU A 258 -25.81 6.31 -21.22
CA GLU A 258 -25.97 6.79 -22.60
C GLU A 258 -25.03 6.07 -23.57
N GLN A 259 -23.82 5.74 -23.12
CA GLN A 259 -22.82 5.02 -23.92
C GLN A 259 -22.89 3.48 -23.80
N ALA A 260 -23.83 2.95 -23.00
CA ALA A 260 -23.94 1.53 -22.68
C ALA A 260 -22.63 0.89 -22.14
N TRP A 261 -21.87 1.66 -21.35
CA TRP A 261 -20.68 1.21 -20.62
C TRP A 261 -21.09 0.55 -19.29
N PHE A 262 -21.54 -0.70 -19.38
CA PHE A 262 -22.07 -1.44 -18.23
C PHE A 262 -21.05 -1.69 -17.12
N ASP A 263 -19.79 -1.92 -17.49
CA ASP A 263 -18.63 -2.04 -16.61
C ASP A 263 -18.39 -0.76 -15.81
N MET A 264 -18.46 0.39 -16.48
CA MET A 264 -18.30 1.70 -15.87
C MET A 264 -19.48 2.07 -14.96
N GLN A 265 -20.72 1.73 -15.35
CA GLN A 265 -21.89 1.87 -14.48
C GLN A 265 -21.72 1.05 -13.20
N CYS A 266 -21.32 -0.22 -13.33
CA CYS A 266 -21.10 -1.11 -12.19
C CYS A 266 -20.01 -0.54 -11.27
N SER A 267 -18.85 -0.18 -11.81
CA SER A 267 -17.72 0.37 -11.05
C SER A 267 -18.09 1.67 -10.31
N THR A 268 -18.88 2.53 -10.95
CA THR A 268 -19.39 3.78 -10.34
C THR A 268 -20.29 3.49 -9.13
N LEU A 269 -21.18 2.50 -9.25
CA LEU A 269 -22.07 2.08 -8.16
C LEU A 269 -21.28 1.44 -7.02
N LEU A 270 -20.29 0.59 -7.31
CA LEU A 270 -19.43 -0.01 -6.29
C LEU A 270 -18.66 1.05 -5.49
N LEU A 271 -18.10 2.06 -6.17
CA LEU A 271 -17.38 3.17 -5.52
C LEU A 271 -18.32 4.05 -4.69
N ARG A 272 -19.54 4.32 -5.17
CA ARG A 272 -20.51 5.08 -4.38
C ARG A 272 -20.98 4.31 -3.15
N ALA A 273 -21.20 3.00 -3.28
CA ALA A 273 -21.56 2.12 -2.18
C ALA A 273 -20.48 2.12 -1.08
N SER A 274 -19.18 2.07 -1.44
CA SER A 274 -18.11 2.17 -0.44
C SER A 274 -18.11 3.52 0.29
N GLY A 275 -18.36 4.61 -0.42
CA GLY A 275 -18.56 5.93 0.19
C GLY A 275 -19.74 5.97 1.17
N TYR A 276 -20.86 5.31 0.85
CA TYR A 276 -21.98 5.17 1.78
C TYR A 276 -21.65 4.31 2.99
N LEU A 277 -20.86 3.24 2.85
CA LEU A 277 -20.40 2.44 3.99
C LEU A 277 -19.48 3.25 4.91
N ASN A 278 -18.53 4.02 4.36
CA ASN A 278 -17.67 4.92 5.15
C ASN A 278 -18.49 5.93 5.96
N ALA A 279 -19.59 6.42 5.38
CA ALA A 279 -20.53 7.31 6.04
C ALA A 279 -21.57 6.62 6.94
N LYS A 280 -21.46 5.30 7.15
CA LYS A 280 -22.38 4.48 7.97
C LYS A 280 -23.83 4.51 7.46
N LEU A 281 -24.01 4.45 6.14
CA LEU A 281 -25.29 4.40 5.44
C LEU A 281 -25.47 3.06 4.69
N PRO A 282 -25.52 1.91 5.40
CA PRO A 282 -25.47 0.58 4.79
C PRO A 282 -26.63 0.30 3.83
N GLU A 283 -27.84 0.78 4.14
CA GLU A 283 -29.01 0.55 3.26
C GLU A 283 -28.84 1.22 1.88
N LYS A 284 -28.19 2.39 1.81
CA LYS A 284 -27.88 3.02 0.52
C LYS A 284 -26.81 2.26 -0.25
N ALA A 285 -25.79 1.76 0.44
CA ALA A 285 -24.77 0.91 -0.17
C ALA A 285 -25.38 -0.37 -0.75
N LEU A 286 -26.27 -1.03 -0.02
CA LEU A 286 -26.99 -2.24 -0.47
C LEU A 286 -27.80 -1.98 -1.74
N MET A 287 -28.50 -0.84 -1.84
CA MET A 287 -29.22 -0.45 -3.05
C MET A 287 -28.28 -0.30 -4.25
N ASP A 288 -27.13 0.35 -4.05
CA ASP A 288 -26.13 0.53 -5.10
C ASP A 288 -25.50 -0.80 -5.53
N TYR A 289 -25.20 -1.72 -4.60
CA TYR A 289 -24.71 -3.06 -4.94
C TYR A 289 -25.73 -3.86 -5.76
N GLN A 290 -27.01 -3.79 -5.42
CA GLN A 290 -28.07 -4.46 -6.18
C GLN A 290 -28.23 -3.86 -7.58
N GLN A 291 -28.11 -2.54 -7.72
CA GLN A 291 -28.09 -1.89 -9.02
C GLN A 291 -26.83 -2.28 -9.81
N ALA A 292 -25.67 -2.39 -9.16
CA ALA A 292 -24.41 -2.79 -9.77
C ALA A 292 -24.49 -4.21 -10.35
N GLN A 293 -25.16 -5.14 -9.64
CA GLN A 293 -25.44 -6.50 -10.13
C GLN A 293 -26.29 -6.46 -11.40
N GLN A 294 -27.33 -5.62 -11.46
CA GLN A 294 -28.18 -5.50 -12.65
C GLN A 294 -27.41 -4.95 -13.85
N CYS A 295 -26.56 -3.93 -13.63
CA CYS A 295 -25.71 -3.38 -14.69
C CYS A 295 -24.70 -4.43 -15.19
N ALA A 296 -24.02 -5.11 -14.28
CA ALA A 296 -23.05 -6.14 -14.63
C ALA A 296 -23.68 -7.31 -15.37
N LEU A 297 -24.88 -7.77 -14.96
CA LEU A 297 -25.61 -8.83 -15.65
C LEU A 297 -25.96 -8.45 -17.09
N LYS A 298 -26.46 -7.23 -17.32
CA LYS A 298 -26.68 -6.71 -18.69
C LYS A 298 -25.39 -6.66 -19.50
N GLY A 299 -24.28 -6.32 -18.86
CA GLY A 299 -22.95 -6.35 -19.47
C GLY A 299 -22.53 -7.76 -19.89
N VAL A 300 -22.76 -8.77 -19.04
CA VAL A 300 -22.52 -10.19 -19.36
C VAL A 300 -23.40 -10.65 -20.53
N GLU A 301 -24.70 -10.33 -20.51
CA GLU A 301 -25.63 -10.65 -21.60
C GLU A 301 -25.24 -9.97 -22.93
N ALA A 302 -24.61 -8.80 -22.84
CA ALA A 302 -24.07 -8.05 -23.99
C ALA A 302 -22.60 -8.39 -24.31
N GLU A 303 -22.06 -9.47 -23.74
CA GLU A 303 -20.69 -9.96 -23.96
C GLU A 303 -19.60 -8.88 -23.74
N ARG A 304 -19.82 -7.99 -22.76
CA ARG A 304 -18.85 -6.96 -22.39
C ARG A 304 -17.74 -7.56 -21.51
N PRO A 305 -16.46 -7.45 -21.91
CA PRO A 305 -15.35 -7.96 -21.12
C PRO A 305 -15.34 -7.42 -19.69
N GLY A 306 -15.07 -8.29 -18.71
CA GLY A 306 -14.91 -7.92 -17.29
C GLY A 306 -16.22 -7.72 -16.51
N CYS A 307 -17.38 -7.66 -17.18
CA CYS A 307 -18.67 -7.55 -16.49
C CYS A 307 -19.03 -8.80 -15.68
N ASP A 308 -18.50 -9.97 -16.07
CA ASP A 308 -18.59 -11.22 -15.33
C ASP A 308 -17.87 -11.14 -13.97
N LYS A 309 -16.66 -10.59 -13.96
CA LYS A 309 -15.89 -10.35 -12.73
C LYS A 309 -16.55 -9.30 -11.85
N LEU A 310 -17.05 -8.22 -12.46
CA LEU A 310 -17.79 -7.17 -11.75
C LEU A 310 -19.10 -7.69 -11.15
N LEU A 311 -19.79 -8.63 -11.82
CA LEU A 311 -20.99 -9.26 -11.29
C LEU A 311 -20.66 -10.04 -10.01
N PHE A 312 -19.60 -10.85 -10.03
CA PHE A 312 -19.12 -11.54 -8.83
C PHE A 312 -18.76 -10.55 -7.72
N GLN A 313 -17.99 -9.50 -8.04
CA GLN A 313 -17.58 -8.48 -7.08
C GLN A 313 -18.77 -7.75 -6.44
N ALA A 314 -19.81 -7.44 -7.21
CA ALA A 314 -21.02 -6.78 -6.71
C ALA A 314 -21.82 -7.68 -5.75
N HIS A 315 -21.89 -9.00 -6.02
CA HIS A 315 -22.52 -9.95 -5.11
C HIS A 315 -21.71 -10.16 -3.82
N MET A 316 -20.39 -10.28 -3.94
CA MET A 316 -19.49 -10.38 -2.79
C MET A 316 -19.56 -9.13 -1.91
N SER A 317 -19.58 -7.94 -2.52
CA SER A 317 -19.65 -6.67 -1.78
C SER A 317 -20.99 -6.51 -1.06
N GLU A 318 -22.12 -6.89 -1.69
CA GLU A 318 -23.43 -6.92 -1.02
C GLU A 318 -23.42 -7.88 0.19
N ALA A 319 -22.86 -9.08 0.01
CA ALA A 319 -22.77 -10.08 1.08
C ALA A 319 -21.92 -9.57 2.26
N SER A 320 -20.78 -8.94 1.98
CA SER A 320 -19.91 -8.33 2.98
C SER A 320 -20.57 -7.16 3.71
N ALA A 321 -21.38 -6.36 3.02
CA ALA A 321 -22.16 -5.29 3.65
C ALA A 321 -23.24 -5.84 4.62
N TYR A 322 -23.89 -6.95 4.28
CA TYR A 322 -24.77 -7.64 5.25
C TYR A 322 -23.97 -8.21 6.43
N LEU A 323 -22.78 -8.75 6.17
CA LEU A 323 -21.92 -9.34 7.19
C LEU A 323 -21.45 -8.30 8.21
N SER A 324 -21.03 -7.10 7.76
CA SER A 324 -20.59 -6.02 8.65
C SER A 324 -21.71 -5.52 9.57
N GLU A 325 -22.95 -5.53 9.07
CA GLU A 325 -24.17 -5.25 9.83
C GLU A 325 -24.68 -6.45 10.65
N LYS A 326 -23.94 -7.56 10.68
CA LYS A 326 -24.28 -8.82 11.40
C LYS A 326 -25.61 -9.44 10.95
N ARG A 327 -26.05 -9.14 9.72
CA ARG A 327 -27.22 -9.72 9.06
C ARG A 327 -26.83 -11.05 8.42
N TYR A 328 -26.51 -12.02 9.28
CA TYR A 328 -25.86 -13.27 8.88
C TYR A 328 -26.72 -14.13 7.94
N GLU A 329 -28.04 -14.06 8.04
CA GLU A 329 -28.93 -14.84 7.16
C GLU A 329 -28.88 -14.32 5.72
N GLU A 330 -28.99 -13.00 5.55
CA GLU A 330 -28.87 -12.35 4.25
C GLU A 330 -27.46 -12.52 3.68
N ALA A 331 -26.43 -12.30 4.50
CA ALA A 331 -25.03 -12.51 4.11
C ALA A 331 -24.81 -13.94 3.59
N ALA A 332 -25.27 -14.97 4.32
CA ALA A 332 -25.13 -16.36 3.90
C ALA A 332 -25.81 -16.63 2.54
N LYS A 333 -27.01 -16.08 2.32
CA LYS A 333 -27.73 -16.20 1.03
C LYS A 333 -26.96 -15.55 -0.11
N ARG A 334 -26.33 -14.39 0.12
CA ARG A 334 -25.56 -13.67 -0.90
C ARG A 334 -24.19 -14.30 -1.16
N PHE A 335 -23.49 -14.80 -0.14
CA PHE A 335 -22.25 -15.55 -0.33
C PHE A 335 -22.48 -16.86 -1.10
N ARG A 336 -23.60 -17.55 -0.84
CA ARG A 336 -24.01 -18.70 -1.67
C ARG A 336 -24.13 -18.32 -3.14
N ARG A 337 -24.81 -17.19 -3.42
CA ARG A 337 -24.97 -16.72 -4.80
C ARG A 337 -23.63 -16.37 -5.45
N SER A 338 -22.71 -15.79 -4.68
CA SER A 338 -21.34 -15.50 -5.14
C SER A 338 -20.58 -16.79 -5.47
N ALA A 339 -20.76 -17.84 -4.67
CA ALA A 339 -20.19 -19.15 -4.94
C ALA A 339 -20.75 -19.76 -6.24
N ASP A 340 -22.07 -19.72 -6.46
CA ASP A 340 -22.69 -20.22 -7.70
C ASP A 340 -22.12 -19.50 -8.95
N ILE A 341 -21.83 -18.19 -8.83
CA ILE A 341 -21.23 -17.40 -9.92
C ILE A 341 -19.78 -17.80 -10.14
N ALA A 342 -18.98 -17.91 -9.08
CA ALA A 342 -17.59 -18.35 -9.17
C ALA A 342 -17.46 -19.76 -9.77
N GLU A 343 -18.38 -20.68 -9.41
CA GLU A 343 -18.43 -22.03 -9.98
C GLU A 343 -18.73 -21.98 -11.49
N THR A 344 -19.65 -21.10 -11.92
CA THR A 344 -19.96 -20.89 -13.34
C THR A 344 -18.78 -20.30 -14.12
N GLN A 345 -17.95 -19.49 -13.46
CA GLN A 345 -16.75 -18.88 -14.02
C GLN A 345 -15.51 -19.77 -13.94
N GLU A 346 -15.65 -20.97 -13.36
CA GLU A 346 -14.54 -21.89 -13.08
C GLU A 346 -13.42 -21.24 -12.23
N ASP A 347 -13.77 -20.24 -11.41
CA ASP A 347 -12.84 -19.55 -10.51
C ASP A 347 -12.80 -20.26 -9.15
N ALA A 348 -11.93 -21.27 -9.06
CA ALA A 348 -11.77 -22.10 -7.87
C ALA A 348 -11.33 -21.28 -6.63
N MET A 349 -10.53 -20.21 -6.81
CA MET A 349 -10.10 -19.36 -5.69
C MET A 349 -11.28 -18.59 -5.09
N MET A 350 -12.12 -18.01 -5.95
CA MET A 350 -13.31 -17.30 -5.52
C MET A 350 -14.41 -18.22 -4.97
N CYS A 351 -14.46 -19.47 -5.45
CA CYS A 351 -15.31 -20.51 -4.85
C CYS A 351 -14.92 -20.79 -3.40
N VAL A 352 -13.62 -21.00 -3.13
CA VAL A 352 -13.12 -21.23 -1.76
C VAL A 352 -13.55 -20.11 -0.83
N GLU A 353 -13.34 -18.85 -1.24
CA GLU A 353 -13.65 -17.69 -0.41
C GLU A 353 -15.16 -17.53 -0.16
N SER A 354 -15.97 -17.69 -1.22
CA SER A 354 -17.43 -17.56 -1.12
C SER A 354 -18.04 -18.62 -0.19
N TRP A 355 -17.62 -19.88 -0.35
CA TRP A 355 -18.08 -20.98 0.50
C TRP A 355 -17.61 -20.83 1.96
N ARG A 356 -16.38 -20.34 2.17
CA ARG A 356 -15.85 -20.03 3.50
C ARG A 356 -16.70 -18.98 4.22
N LEU A 357 -17.01 -17.87 3.55
CA LEU A 357 -17.78 -16.78 4.14
C LEU A 357 -19.25 -17.16 4.35
N GLN A 358 -19.84 -17.95 3.47
CA GLN A 358 -21.16 -18.54 3.73
C GLN A 358 -21.14 -19.43 4.97
N SER A 359 -20.16 -20.34 5.08
CA SER A 359 -20.03 -21.23 6.23
C SER A 359 -19.87 -20.44 7.53
N TYR A 360 -19.04 -19.38 7.52
CA TYR A 360 -18.89 -18.47 8.65
C TYR A 360 -20.23 -17.85 9.09
N CYS A 361 -21.04 -17.38 8.15
CA CYS A 361 -22.36 -16.81 8.46
C CYS A 361 -23.31 -17.86 9.05
N LEU A 362 -23.32 -19.08 8.50
CA LEU A 362 -24.14 -20.19 8.99
C LEU A 362 -23.69 -20.66 10.39
N GLU A 363 -22.38 -20.65 10.66
CA GLU A 363 -21.81 -20.92 11.99
C GLU A 363 -22.35 -19.91 13.01
N ARG A 364 -22.37 -18.61 12.66
CA ARG A 364 -22.91 -17.53 13.52
C ARG A 364 -24.41 -17.68 13.79
N LEU A 365 -25.16 -18.23 12.84
CA LEU A 365 -26.56 -18.60 13.01
C LEU A 365 -26.77 -19.91 13.78
N LYS A 366 -25.70 -20.56 14.24
CA LYS A 366 -25.71 -21.87 14.93
C LYS A 366 -26.25 -23.02 14.06
N LEU A 367 -26.23 -22.84 12.74
CA LEU A 367 -26.64 -23.82 11.74
C LEU A 367 -25.46 -24.71 11.32
N LYS A 368 -24.86 -25.40 12.29
CA LYS A 368 -23.57 -26.11 12.10
C LYS A 368 -23.57 -27.14 10.96
N GLY A 369 -24.66 -27.88 10.76
CA GLY A 369 -24.77 -28.84 9.66
C GLY A 369 -24.63 -28.17 8.29
N TYR A 370 -25.38 -27.09 8.07
CA TYR A 370 -25.27 -26.30 6.84
C TYR A 370 -23.91 -25.61 6.71
N ALA A 371 -23.34 -25.12 7.81
CA ALA A 371 -22.00 -24.53 7.81
C ALA A 371 -20.93 -25.56 7.41
N TRP A 372 -21.04 -26.79 7.90
CA TRP A 372 -20.18 -27.91 7.53
C TRP A 372 -20.30 -28.26 6.04
N GLU A 373 -21.53 -28.40 5.53
CA GLU A 373 -21.77 -28.66 4.11
C GLU A 373 -21.20 -27.55 3.21
N SER A 374 -21.42 -26.28 3.56
CA SER A 374 -20.83 -25.15 2.82
C SER A 374 -19.31 -25.18 2.86
N ALA A 375 -18.70 -25.47 4.01
CA ALA A 375 -17.25 -25.50 4.12
C ALA A 375 -16.62 -26.65 3.32
N LEU A 376 -17.26 -27.82 3.28
CA LEU A 376 -16.81 -28.96 2.46
C LEU A 376 -16.85 -28.65 0.96
N ARG A 377 -17.81 -27.85 0.49
CA ARG A 377 -17.83 -27.38 -0.90
C ARG A 377 -16.64 -26.49 -1.22
N GLY A 378 -16.29 -25.59 -0.30
CA GLY A 378 -15.06 -24.80 -0.40
C GLY A 378 -13.81 -25.68 -0.45
N LEU A 379 -13.74 -26.72 0.39
CA LEU A 379 -12.60 -27.65 0.41
C LEU A 379 -12.46 -28.38 -0.92
N LYS A 380 -13.58 -28.85 -1.48
CA LYS A 380 -13.60 -29.47 -2.80
C LYS A 380 -13.14 -28.51 -3.90
N ALA A 381 -13.55 -27.24 -3.86
CA ALA A 381 -13.06 -26.25 -4.82
C ALA A 381 -11.54 -26.05 -4.71
N ALA A 382 -10.97 -26.14 -3.50
CA ALA A 382 -9.54 -26.01 -3.28
C ALA A 382 -8.70 -27.14 -3.93
N GLU A 383 -9.28 -28.32 -4.14
CA GLU A 383 -8.62 -29.44 -4.82
C GLU A 383 -8.30 -29.11 -6.30
N ALA A 384 -9.10 -28.24 -6.92
CA ALA A 384 -8.91 -27.78 -8.29
C ALA A 384 -7.86 -26.65 -8.42
N ILE A 385 -7.32 -26.14 -7.30
CA ILE A 385 -6.31 -25.09 -7.29
C ILE A 385 -4.92 -25.73 -7.34
N GLU A 386 -4.05 -25.18 -8.19
CA GLU A 386 -2.65 -25.62 -8.30
C GLU A 386 -1.91 -25.49 -6.95
N PRO A 387 -1.06 -26.46 -6.55
CA PRO A 387 -0.43 -26.51 -5.24
C PRO A 387 0.28 -25.20 -4.83
N GLU A 388 1.03 -24.58 -5.75
CA GLU A 388 1.78 -23.34 -5.52
C GLU A 388 0.87 -22.14 -5.28
N GLN A 389 -0.37 -22.20 -5.76
CA GLN A 389 -1.34 -21.11 -5.67
C GLN A 389 -2.17 -21.17 -4.39
N ARG A 390 -2.33 -22.35 -3.79
CA ARG A 390 -3.18 -22.56 -2.59
C ARG A 390 -2.78 -21.66 -1.42
N ARG A 391 -1.48 -21.36 -1.26
CA ARG A 391 -0.95 -20.46 -0.21
C ARG A 391 -1.42 -19.01 -0.32
N TYR A 392 -1.89 -18.59 -1.49
CA TYR A 392 -2.41 -17.23 -1.73
C TYR A 392 -3.93 -17.14 -1.55
N THR A 393 -4.57 -18.22 -1.09
CA THR A 393 -6.01 -18.28 -0.87
C THR A 393 -6.35 -18.22 0.62
N THR A 394 -7.64 -18.15 0.94
CA THR A 394 -8.15 -18.23 2.31
C THR A 394 -8.36 -19.67 2.80
N LEU A 395 -7.73 -20.66 2.15
CA LEU A 395 -7.88 -22.09 2.45
C LEU A 395 -7.53 -22.43 3.91
N SER A 396 -6.49 -21.84 4.49
CA SER A 396 -6.14 -22.06 5.91
C SER A 396 -7.29 -21.64 6.84
N TYR A 397 -7.95 -20.50 6.58
CA TYR A 397 -9.12 -20.04 7.32
C TYR A 397 -10.35 -20.93 7.10
N LEU A 398 -10.49 -21.50 5.92
CA LEU A 398 -11.52 -22.50 5.64
C LEU A 398 -11.29 -23.78 6.45
N GLY A 399 -10.05 -24.27 6.52
CA GLY A 399 -9.65 -25.40 7.36
C GLY A 399 -9.97 -25.19 8.84
N GLU A 400 -9.66 -24.02 9.38
CA GLU A 400 -10.03 -23.64 10.74
C GLU A 400 -11.56 -23.58 10.93
N THR A 401 -12.29 -23.13 9.91
CA THR A 401 -13.77 -23.13 9.95
C THR A 401 -14.32 -24.55 9.97
N LEU A 402 -13.83 -25.44 9.11
CA LEU A 402 -14.17 -26.86 9.09
C LEU A 402 -13.98 -27.50 10.47
N LEU A 403 -12.85 -27.27 11.14
CA LEU A 403 -12.59 -27.83 12.47
C LEU A 403 -13.59 -27.35 13.54
N ARG A 404 -14.06 -26.10 13.46
CA ARG A 404 -15.06 -25.55 14.40
C ARG A 404 -16.46 -26.10 14.18
N VAL A 405 -16.83 -26.35 12.91
CA VAL A 405 -18.17 -26.81 12.52
C VAL A 405 -18.28 -28.32 12.33
N ALA A 406 -17.15 -29.05 12.34
CA ALA A 406 -17.09 -30.50 12.24
C ALA A 406 -18.03 -31.20 13.25
N PRO A 407 -18.90 -32.12 12.80
CA PRO A 407 -19.88 -32.74 13.68
C PRO A 407 -19.29 -33.85 14.57
N THR A 408 -18.25 -34.54 14.10
CA THR A 408 -17.61 -35.65 14.84
C THR A 408 -16.11 -35.43 15.04
N LYS A 409 -15.47 -36.34 15.79
CA LYS A 409 -14.00 -36.33 15.94
C LYS A 409 -13.34 -36.84 14.66
N GLU A 410 -13.92 -37.87 14.05
CA GLU A 410 -13.48 -38.45 12.79
C GLU A 410 -13.44 -37.40 11.67
N ASP A 411 -14.44 -36.51 11.61
CA ASP A 411 -14.46 -35.39 10.66
C ASP A 411 -13.33 -34.38 10.91
N LYS A 412 -12.95 -34.15 12.17
CA LYS A 412 -11.82 -33.27 12.50
C LYS A 412 -10.51 -33.90 12.10
N ASP A 413 -10.36 -35.20 12.32
CA ASP A 413 -9.18 -35.96 11.93
C ASP A 413 -9.03 -35.97 10.40
N TYR A 414 -10.15 -36.14 9.66
CA TYR A 414 -10.20 -35.99 8.20
C TYR A 414 -9.74 -34.59 7.75
N VAL A 415 -10.33 -33.52 8.30
CA VAL A 415 -9.95 -32.15 7.95
C VAL A 415 -8.47 -31.92 8.23
N HIS A 416 -7.95 -32.40 9.36
CA HIS A 416 -6.54 -32.22 9.68
C HIS A 416 -5.63 -32.90 8.65
N ALA A 417 -5.94 -34.13 8.26
CA ALA A 417 -5.19 -34.87 7.26
C ALA A 417 -5.23 -34.15 5.90
N THR A 418 -6.41 -33.79 5.41
CA THR A 418 -6.57 -33.10 4.12
C THR A 418 -5.88 -31.75 4.09
N MET A 419 -6.00 -30.94 5.16
CA MET A 419 -5.34 -29.64 5.21
C MET A 419 -3.81 -29.76 5.25
N SER A 420 -3.29 -30.79 5.92
CA SER A 420 -1.84 -31.05 5.97
C SER A 420 -1.31 -31.53 4.62
N GLU A 421 -2.10 -32.27 3.85
CA GLU A 421 -1.79 -32.63 2.46
C GLU A 421 -1.81 -31.42 1.52
N LEU A 422 -2.83 -30.56 1.66
CA LEU A 422 -3.02 -29.42 0.74
C LEU A 422 -2.06 -28.25 1.01
N LEU A 423 -1.69 -27.99 2.26
CA LEU A 423 -0.92 -26.81 2.69
C LEU A 423 0.35 -27.13 3.52
N GLY A 424 0.60 -28.40 3.85
CA GLY A 424 1.70 -28.83 4.73
C GLY A 424 1.35 -28.85 6.22
N GLU A 425 2.16 -29.51 7.04
CA GLU A 425 1.92 -29.70 8.49
C GLU A 425 1.77 -28.39 9.29
N ALA A 426 2.44 -27.33 8.84
CA ALA A 426 2.40 -26.01 9.47
C ALA A 426 1.28 -25.09 8.91
N TRP A 427 0.23 -25.66 8.29
CA TRP A 427 -0.84 -24.87 7.66
C TRP A 427 -1.59 -23.93 8.60
N ARG A 428 -1.51 -24.16 9.91
CA ARG A 428 -2.07 -23.29 10.96
C ARG A 428 -1.13 -22.17 11.39
N GLU A 429 0.16 -22.26 11.07
CA GLU A 429 1.21 -21.31 11.48
C GLU A 429 1.63 -20.35 10.35
N ALA A 430 1.23 -20.64 9.10
CA ALA A 430 1.53 -19.80 7.96
C ALA A 430 0.96 -18.38 8.14
N PRO A 431 1.79 -17.32 8.15
CA PRO A 431 1.30 -15.95 8.20
C PRO A 431 0.56 -15.65 6.89
N ALA A 432 -0.69 -15.25 7.05
CA ALA A 432 -1.58 -14.91 5.96
C ALA A 432 -0.98 -13.82 5.06
N ALA A 433 -1.12 -13.97 3.74
CA ALA A 433 -1.31 -12.79 2.91
C ALA A 433 -2.52 -12.06 3.51
N LYS A 434 -2.30 -10.85 4.06
CA LYS A 434 -3.33 -10.04 4.70
C LYS A 434 -4.48 -9.83 3.71
N ALA A 435 -5.50 -10.68 3.78
CA ALA A 435 -6.83 -10.29 3.39
C ALA A 435 -7.23 -9.26 4.45
N GLU A 436 -7.10 -7.98 4.12
CA GLU A 436 -7.73 -6.90 4.87
C GLU A 436 -9.23 -7.22 4.95
N THR A 437 -9.63 -7.86 6.05
CA THR A 437 -11.02 -8.26 6.27
C THR A 437 -11.81 -7.13 6.91
N VAL A 438 -12.79 -6.70 6.12
CA VAL A 438 -14.06 -6.01 6.42
C VAL A 438 -13.99 -4.52 6.73
#